data_AF-A0A9Q5C9U4-F1
#
_entry.id   AF-A0A9Q5C9U4-F1
#
_cell.length_a   1.000
_cell.length_b   1.000
_cell.length_c   1.000
_cell.angle_alpha   90.00
_cell.angle_beta   90.00
_cell.angle_gamma   90.00
#
_symmetry.space_group_name_H-M   'P 1'
#
loop_
_entity.id
_entity.type
_entity.pdbx_description
1 polymer ?
#
loop_
_entity_poly.entity_id
_entity_poly.type
_entity_poly.pdbx_seq_one_letter_code
_entity_poly.pdbx_strand_id
1 'polypeptide(L)'
;MAEPILLPRLIRLRDAPFYLGMDRNRFGEEVRPYVTEIRVGVQGVAFDRLELDAWAEQYKARNGRPGQPKGETTWDVKRYPDSSKEPVYGTSTSKSQGGAFAAALAQINL
;
A
#
# COMPACT_ATOMS: atom_id res chain seq x y z
N MET A 1 36.58 -29.70 6.39
CA MET A 1 36.72 -28.24 6.59
C MET A 1 35.50 -27.59 5.97
N ALA A 2 34.72 -26.83 6.73
CA ALA A 2 33.53 -26.17 6.18
C ALA A 2 33.97 -24.98 5.33
N GLU A 3 33.53 -24.93 4.07
CA GLU A 3 33.80 -23.79 3.20
C GLU A 3 33.01 -22.57 3.68
N PRO A 4 33.62 -21.37 3.70
CA PRO A 4 32.92 -20.16 4.09
C PRO A 4 31.85 -19.81 3.05
N ILE A 5 30.60 -19.70 3.50
CA ILE A 5 29.50 -19.22 2.67
C ILE A 5 29.67 -17.71 2.50
N LEU A 6 30.18 -17.29 1.34
CA LEU A 6 30.35 -15.88 1.00
C LEU A 6 29.04 -15.34 0.40
N LEU A 7 28.40 -14.42 1.12
CA LEU A 7 27.23 -13.71 0.61
C LEU A 7 27.66 -12.65 -0.43
N PRO A 8 26.99 -12.57 -1.59
CA PRO A 8 27.27 -11.54 -2.58
C PRO A 8 27.09 -10.14 -1.98
N ARG A 9 28.09 -9.28 -2.16
CA ARG A 9 28.03 -7.88 -1.73
C ARG A 9 27.20 -7.03 -2.70
N LEU A 10 27.33 -7.32 -3.99
CA LEU A 10 26.63 -6.62 -5.07
C LEU A 10 25.43 -7.46 -5.55
N ILE A 11 24.24 -6.85 -5.51
CA ILE A 11 22.99 -7.44 -5.97
C ILE A 11 22.65 -6.85 -7.34
N ARG A 12 22.32 -7.70 -8.32
CA ARG A 12 21.95 -7.24 -9.67
C ARG A 12 20.61 -6.50 -9.64
N LEU A 13 20.41 -5.55 -10.56
CA LEU A 13 19.12 -4.87 -10.75
C LEU A 13 17.94 -5.85 -10.93
N ARG A 14 18.18 -7.05 -11.45
CA ARG A 14 17.16 -8.11 -11.52
C ARG A 14 16.69 -8.58 -10.15
N ASP A 15 17.62 -8.76 -9.22
CA ASP A 15 17.38 -9.44 -7.94
C ASP A 15 17.14 -8.41 -6.80
N ALA A 16 17.53 -7.15 -6.98
CA ALA A 16 17.37 -6.09 -5.97
C ALA A 16 15.89 -5.80 -5.58
N PRO A 17 14.91 -5.75 -6.50
CA PRO A 17 13.50 -5.60 -6.14
C PRO A 17 12.99 -6.79 -5.30
N PHE A 18 13.40 -8.01 -5.67
CA PHE A 18 13.05 -9.22 -4.92
C PHE A 18 13.66 -9.24 -3.52
N TYR A 19 14.89 -8.75 -3.38
CA TYR A 19 15.56 -8.64 -2.07
C TYR A 19 14.77 -7.76 -1.09
N LEU A 20 14.19 -6.66 -1.56
CA LEU A 20 13.37 -5.76 -0.74
C LEU A 20 11.88 -6.17 -0.66
N GLY A 21 11.49 -7.27 -1.33
CA GLY A 21 10.11 -7.74 -1.34
C GLY A 21 9.13 -6.82 -2.08
N MET A 22 9.60 -6.06 -3.07
CA MET A 22 8.79 -5.09 -3.81
C MET A 22 8.77 -5.36 -5.32
N ASP A 23 7.80 -4.75 -6.01
CA ASP A 23 7.72 -4.81 -7.45
C ASP A 23 8.80 -3.96 -8.15
N ARG A 24 9.14 -4.34 -9.39
CA ARG A 24 10.20 -3.69 -10.17
C ARG A 24 9.94 -2.22 -10.46
N ASN A 25 8.68 -1.83 -10.62
CA ASN A 25 8.30 -0.46 -10.97
C ASN A 25 8.49 0.44 -9.74
N ARG A 26 7.96 0.02 -8.59
CA ARG A 26 8.15 0.69 -7.30
C ARG A 26 9.63 0.80 -6.93
N PHE A 27 10.42 -0.25 -7.15
CA PHE A 27 11.87 -0.17 -6.94
C PHE A 27 12.51 0.93 -7.80
N GLY A 28 12.07 1.05 -9.06
CA GLY A 28 12.54 2.07 -9.98
C GLY A 28 12.26 3.51 -9.52
N GLU A 29 11.11 3.74 -8.89
CA GLU A 29 10.66 5.06 -8.47
C GLU A 29 11.14 5.43 -7.06
N GLU A 30 11.09 4.48 -6.11
CA GLU A 30 11.31 4.74 -4.69
C GLU A 30 12.74 4.42 -4.22
N VAL A 31 13.44 3.49 -4.89
CA VAL A 31 14.75 3.01 -4.44
C VAL A 31 15.86 3.59 -5.32
N ARG A 32 15.79 3.39 -6.65
CA ARG A 32 16.86 3.79 -7.58
C ARG A 32 17.38 5.23 -7.43
N PRO A 33 16.55 6.26 -7.14
CA PRO A 33 17.06 7.63 -6.97
C PRO A 33 17.94 7.82 -5.73
N TYR A 34 17.88 6.91 -4.76
CA TYR A 34 18.49 7.06 -3.44
C TYR A 34 19.62 6.05 -3.16
N VAL A 35 19.87 5.12 -4.08
CA VAL A 35 20.98 4.15 -4.00
C VAL A 35 21.94 4.34 -5.17
N THR A 36 23.21 4.05 -4.91
CA THR A 36 24.29 4.21 -5.87
C THR A 36 24.25 3.08 -6.91
N GLU A 37 24.08 3.46 -8.18
CA GLU A 37 24.13 2.50 -9.29
C GLU A 37 25.59 2.14 -9.64
N ILE A 38 25.96 0.88 -9.45
CA ILE A 38 27.27 0.35 -9.83
C ILE A 38 27.14 -0.35 -11.17
N ARG A 39 27.78 0.21 -12.20
CA ARG A 39 27.88 -0.45 -13.51
C ARG A 39 28.87 -1.61 -13.42
N VAL A 40 28.42 -2.79 -13.81
CA VAL A 40 29.22 -4.01 -13.82
C VAL A 40 29.23 -4.54 -15.25
N GLY A 41 30.35 -4.32 -15.94
CA GLY A 41 30.51 -4.62 -17.35
C GLY A 41 29.76 -3.63 -18.25
N VAL A 42 29.36 -4.09 -19.45
CA VAL A 42 28.78 -3.22 -20.49
C VAL A 42 27.31 -2.90 -20.25
N GLN A 43 26.53 -3.86 -19.74
CA GLN A 43 25.07 -3.75 -19.60
C GLN A 43 24.58 -4.05 -18.17
N GLY A 44 25.44 -4.53 -17.28
CA GLY A 44 25.03 -4.89 -15.92
C GLY A 44 24.95 -3.67 -15.02
N VAL A 45 23.85 -3.55 -14.27
CA VAL A 45 23.75 -2.64 -13.13
C VAL A 45 23.60 -3.49 -11.87
N ALA A 46 24.35 -3.12 -10.84
CA ALA A 46 24.30 -3.73 -9.53
C ALA A 46 24.21 -2.66 -8.44
N PHE A 47 23.71 -3.06 -7.29
CA PHE A 47 23.54 -2.26 -6.09
C PHE A 47 24.26 -2.91 -4.94
N ASP A 48 24.68 -2.10 -3.99
CA ASP A 48 25.36 -2.60 -2.82
C ASP A 48 24.36 -3.06 -1.73
N ARG A 49 24.54 -4.29 -1.21
CA ARG A 49 23.59 -4.88 -0.24
C ARG A 49 23.38 -4.03 1.01
N LEU A 50 24.47 -3.58 1.65
CA LEU A 50 24.40 -2.72 2.84
C LEU A 50 23.74 -1.37 2.55
N GLU A 51 23.82 -0.86 1.33
CA GLU A 51 23.14 0.38 0.95
C GLU A 51 21.63 0.14 0.82
N LEU A 52 21.23 -0.99 0.23
CA LEU A 52 19.82 -1.44 0.21
C LEU A 52 19.28 -1.68 1.63
N ASP A 53 20.08 -2.28 2.52
CA ASP A 53 19.71 -2.48 3.92
C ASP A 53 19.53 -1.14 4.65
N ALA A 54 20.44 -0.19 4.45
CA ALA A 54 20.33 1.14 5.03
C ALA A 54 19.09 1.90 4.54
N TRP A 55 18.79 1.79 3.23
CA TRP A 55 17.55 2.34 2.66
C TRP A 55 16.32 1.69 3.29
N ALA A 56 16.31 0.37 3.46
CA ALA A 56 15.20 -0.37 4.05
C ALA A 56 14.95 0.04 5.51
N GLU A 57 16.00 0.26 6.29
CA GLU A 57 15.90 0.76 7.67
C GLU A 57 15.29 2.16 7.71
N GLN A 58 15.71 3.06 6.81
CA GLN A 58 15.10 4.39 6.70
C GLN A 58 13.63 4.31 6.26
N TYR A 59 13.31 3.44 5.30
CA TYR A 59 11.95 3.21 4.84
C TYR A 59 11.07 2.69 5.98
N LYS A 60 11.57 1.73 6.77
CA LYS A 60 10.91 1.21 7.97
C LYS A 60 10.72 2.30 9.03
N ALA A 61 11.70 3.18 9.25
CA ALA A 61 11.54 4.27 10.22
C ALA A 61 10.47 5.30 9.79
N ARG A 62 10.34 5.56 8.49
CA ARG A 62 9.39 6.54 7.92
C ARG A 62 7.98 5.97 7.79
N ASN A 63 7.86 4.73 7.34
CA ASN A 63 6.59 4.10 6.95
C ASN A 63 6.15 2.97 7.89
N GLY A 64 7.08 2.45 8.69
CA GLY A 64 6.79 1.42 9.67
C GLY A 64 5.87 1.97 10.74
N ARG A 65 4.72 1.32 10.89
CA ARG A 65 3.87 1.55 12.06
C ARG A 65 4.46 0.72 13.20
N PRO A 66 4.65 1.29 14.40
CA PRO A 66 4.98 0.48 15.55
C PRO A 66 3.89 -0.58 15.67
N GLY A 67 4.29 -1.85 15.77
CA GLY A 67 3.34 -2.92 16.09
C GLY A 67 2.58 -2.47 17.33
N GLN A 68 1.25 -2.46 17.26
CA GLN A 68 0.45 -2.14 18.43
C GLN A 68 0.94 -3.03 19.58
N PRO A 69 1.24 -2.49 20.76
CA PRO A 69 1.53 -3.34 21.92
C PRO A 69 0.37 -4.32 22.01
N LYS A 70 0.69 -5.62 22.00
CA LYS A 70 -0.28 -6.70 22.15
C LYS A 70 -0.98 -6.43 23.48
N GLY A 71 -2.18 -5.87 23.39
CA GLY A 71 -2.88 -5.37 24.56
C GLY A 71 -3.11 -6.49 25.55
N GLU A 72 -2.52 -6.38 26.73
CA GLU A 72 -3.31 -6.30 27.96
C GLU A 72 -4.19 -5.04 27.89
N THR A 73 -5.10 -5.03 26.93
CA THR A 73 -6.26 -4.15 26.90
C THR A 73 -7.31 -4.98 26.20
N THR A 74 -7.91 -5.83 27.03
CA THR A 74 -9.11 -6.59 26.74
C THR A 74 -10.02 -5.76 25.85
N TRP A 75 -10.46 -6.34 24.75
CA TRP A 75 -11.48 -5.79 23.85
C TRP A 75 -12.87 -5.61 24.52
N ASP A 76 -12.93 -5.51 25.86
CA ASP A 76 -14.14 -5.58 26.68
C ASP A 76 -14.38 -4.30 27.50
N VAL A 77 -14.21 -3.12 26.91
CA VAL A 77 -15.06 -1.99 27.33
C VAL A 77 -15.66 -1.35 26.10
N LYS A 78 -16.78 -1.94 25.69
CA LYS A 78 -17.78 -1.35 24.81
C LYS A 78 -18.18 0.02 25.36
N ARG A 79 -17.61 1.09 24.82
CA ARG A 79 -18.32 2.36 24.70
C ARG A 79 -18.37 2.74 23.24
N TYR A 80 -19.52 2.47 22.64
CA TYR A 80 -19.96 3.18 21.46
C TYR A 80 -19.78 4.69 21.73
N PRO A 81 -19.06 5.45 20.89
CA PRO A 81 -19.25 6.88 20.86
C PRO A 81 -20.68 7.10 20.40
N ASP A 82 -21.55 7.49 21.31
CA ASP A 82 -22.89 7.92 20.95
C ASP A 82 -22.74 9.17 20.08
N SER A 83 -23.10 9.06 18.80
CA SER A 83 -23.15 10.21 17.92
C SER A 83 -24.34 11.03 18.38
N SER A 84 -24.11 12.13 19.09
CA SER A 84 -25.12 13.14 19.42
C SER A 84 -25.55 13.93 18.18
N LYS A 85 -25.96 13.24 17.13
CA LYS A 85 -26.63 13.84 15.98
C LYS A 85 -28.10 13.53 16.15
N GLU A 86 -28.85 14.54 16.58
CA GLU A 86 -30.29 14.50 16.52
C GLU A 86 -30.73 14.16 15.08
N PRO A 87 -31.87 13.45 14.91
CA PRO A 87 -32.37 13.09 13.59
C PRO A 87 -32.76 14.36 12.82
N VAL A 88 -31.84 14.86 12.02
CA VAL A 88 -32.13 15.92 11.04
C VAL A 88 -32.79 15.25 9.84
N TYR A 89 -34.08 15.51 9.65
CA TYR A 89 -34.78 15.15 8.42
C TYR A 89 -34.17 15.93 7.25
N GLY A 90 -33.41 15.25 6.40
CA GLY A 90 -32.96 15.80 5.13
C GLY A 90 -34.14 15.93 4.17
N THR A 91 -34.58 17.16 3.88
CA THR A 91 -35.55 17.42 2.82
C THR A 91 -34.83 17.26 1.47
N SER A 92 -35.07 16.14 0.78
CA SER A 92 -34.57 15.95 -0.58
C SER A 92 -35.27 16.90 -1.55
N THR A 93 -34.51 17.77 -2.20
CA THR A 93 -35.01 18.78 -3.16
C THR A 93 -35.01 18.29 -4.60
N SER A 94 -34.79 16.99 -4.86
CA SER A 94 -34.89 16.47 -6.21
C SER A 94 -36.36 16.39 -6.64
N LYS A 95 -36.78 17.29 -7.54
CA LYS A 95 -38.03 17.13 -8.29
C LYS A 95 -37.89 15.90 -9.18
N SER A 96 -38.35 14.74 -8.71
CA SER A 96 -38.59 13.60 -9.59
C SER A 96 -39.84 13.89 -10.41
N GLN A 97 -39.69 13.96 -11.72
CA GLN A 97 -40.80 14.15 -12.65
C GLN A 97 -41.67 12.87 -12.64
N GLY A 98 -42.71 12.87 -11.80
CA GLY A 98 -43.69 11.79 -11.72
C GLY A 98 -44.55 11.77 -12.97
N GLY A 99 -44.51 10.67 -13.72
CA GLY A 99 -45.34 10.48 -14.91
C GLY A 99 -44.84 9.41 -15.88
N ALA A 100 -43.53 9.10 -15.87
CA ALA A 100 -42.96 8.12 -16.80
C ALA A 100 -43.49 6.69 -16.59
N PHE A 101 -43.83 6.31 -15.36
CA PHE A 101 -44.29 4.96 -15.04
C PHE A 101 -45.74 4.69 -15.50
N ALA A 102 -46.60 5.71 -15.49
CA ALA A 102 -47.99 5.58 -15.95
C ALA A 102 -48.08 5.38 -17.48
N ALA A 103 -47.20 6.06 -18.24
CA ALA A 103 -47.11 5.88 -19.70
C ALA A 103 -46.57 4.49 -20.09
N ALA A 104 -45.65 3.94 -19.29
CA ALA A 104 -45.08 2.60 -19.53
C ALA A 104 -46.14 1.48 -19.35
N LEU A 105 -47.08 1.64 -18.42
CA LEU A 105 -48.13 0.63 -18.19
C LEU A 105 -49.17 0.60 -19.32
N ALA A 106 -49.39 1.72 -20.01
CA ALA A 106 -50.33 1.81 -21.14
C ALA A 106 -49.81 1.11 -22.41
N GLN A 107 -48.49 0.97 -22.57
CA GLN A 107 -47.89 0.29 -23.74
C GLN A 107 -47.91 -1.25 -23.64
N ILE A 108 -48.23 -1.81 -22.47
CA ILE A 108 -48.20 -3.27 -22.25
C ILE A 108 -49.56 -3.93 -22.59
N ASN A 109 -50.61 -3.15 -22.87
CA ASN A 109 -51.95 -3.66 -23.18
C ASN A 109 -52.40 -3.47 -24.65
N LEU A 110 -51.52 -3.75 -25.62
CA LEU A 110 -51.90 -3.93 -27.03
C LEU A 110 -51.42 -5.27 -27.56
#